data_AF-A0A962WDG7-F1
#
_entry.id   AF-A0A962WDG7-F1
#
_cell.length_a   1.000
_cell.length_b   1.000
_cell.length_c   1.000
_cell.angle_alpha   90.00
_cell.angle_beta   90.00
_cell.angle_gamma   90.00
#
_symmetry.space_group_name_H-M   'P 1'
#
loop_
_entity.id
_entity.type
_entity.pdbx_description
1 polymer ?
#
loop_
_entity_poly.entity_id
_entity_poly.type
_entity_poly.pdbx_seq_one_letter_code
_entity_poly.pdbx_strand_id
1 'polypeptide(L)'
;MRKILIAQALIGSLIAAWFLTKSIEQAAAALFGGGIALINGILISRRITRTANMSQPSPSQEVRSMYIAVIERFVSIVVFLALGMMIWQHDRAAQLALVVAFVGGQVALMIFGKT
;
A
#
# COMPACT_ATOMS: atom_id res chain seq x y z
N MET A 1 -5.72 -3.81 12.98
CA MET A 1 -4.70 -3.15 12.14
C MET A 1 -3.32 -3.78 12.18
N ARG A 2 -2.71 -4.03 13.36
CA ARG A 2 -1.35 -4.64 13.44
C ARG A 2 -1.20 -5.93 12.61
N LYS A 3 -2.18 -6.84 12.68
CA LYS A 3 -2.19 -8.09 11.90
C LYS A 3 -2.18 -7.87 10.38
N ILE A 4 -2.90 -6.86 9.88
CA ILE A 4 -2.97 -6.52 8.46
C ILE A 4 -1.63 -5.98 7.97
N LEU A 5 -1.03 -5.05 8.71
CA LEU A 5 0.29 -4.49 8.36
C LEU A 5 1.37 -5.58 8.36
N ILE A 6 1.32 -6.51 9.32
CA ILE A 6 2.22 -7.68 9.33
C ILE A 6 1.98 -8.56 8.10
N ALA A 7 0.72 -8.85 7.74
CA ALA A 7 0.42 -9.64 6.55
C ALA A 7 0.92 -8.96 5.27
N GLN A 8 0.75 -7.65 5.14
CA GLN A 8 1.28 -6.87 4.01
C GLN A 8 2.81 -6.89 3.96
N ALA A 9 3.47 -6.72 5.10
CA ALA A 9 4.93 -6.77 5.19
C ALA A 9 5.45 -8.16 4.81
N LEU A 10 4.82 -9.22 5.34
CA LEU A 10 5.18 -10.61 5.02
C LEU A 10 4.99 -10.92 3.54
N ILE A 11 3.82 -10.58 2.97
CA ILE A 11 3.54 -10.83 1.55
C ILE A 11 4.50 -10.04 0.66
N GLY A 12 4.73 -8.76 0.95
CA GLY A 12 5.70 -7.94 0.22
C GLY A 12 7.11 -8.51 0.29
N SER A 13 7.54 -8.97 1.48
CA SER A 13 8.87 -9.55 1.68
C SER A 13 9.02 -10.91 0.99
N LEU A 14 7.99 -11.74 0.99
CA LEU A 14 7.97 -13.03 0.29
C LEU A 14 8.03 -12.83 -1.23
N ILE A 15 7.27 -11.88 -1.77
CA ILE A 15 7.32 -11.53 -3.19
C ILE A 15 8.71 -11.00 -3.56
N ALA A 16 9.29 -10.12 -2.74
CA ALA A 16 10.64 -9.63 -2.97
C ALA A 16 11.70 -10.74 -2.90
N ALA A 17 11.60 -11.65 -1.93
CA ALA A 17 12.50 -12.80 -1.82
C ALA A 17 12.41 -13.73 -3.04
N TRP A 18 11.21 -13.91 -3.60
CA TRP A 18 11.02 -14.64 -4.85
C TRP A 18 11.73 -13.94 -6.03
N PHE A 19 11.55 -12.63 -6.17
CA PHE A 19 12.19 -11.85 -7.24
C PHE A 19 13.70 -11.71 -7.09
N LEU A 20 14.24 -11.88 -5.89
CA LEU A 20 15.69 -11.93 -5.65
C LEU A 20 16.36 -13.10 -6.37
N THR A 21 15.62 -14.17 -6.66
CA THR A 21 16.11 -15.29 -7.49
C THR A 21 16.22 -14.94 -8.98
N LYS A 22 15.67 -13.80 -9.41
CA LYS A 22 15.68 -13.32 -10.79
C LYS A 22 16.68 -12.19 -10.99
N SER A 23 16.56 -11.12 -10.22
CA SER A 23 17.55 -10.04 -10.19
C SER A 23 17.39 -9.18 -8.93
N ILE A 24 18.44 -8.44 -8.58
CA ILE A 24 18.40 -7.53 -7.43
C ILE A 24 17.50 -6.32 -7.70
N GLU A 25 17.43 -5.88 -8.95
CA GLU A 25 16.57 -4.78 -9.40
C GLU A 25 15.09 -5.15 -9.28
N GLN A 26 14.72 -6.38 -9.65
CA GLN A 26 13.35 -6.88 -9.50
C GLN A 26 12.96 -7.01 -8.02
N ALA A 27 13.88 -7.47 -7.17
CA ALA A 27 13.66 -7.54 -5.73
C ALA A 27 13.49 -6.13 -5.10
N ALA A 28 14.31 -5.17 -5.50
CA ALA A 28 14.20 -3.78 -5.06
C ALA A 28 12.87 -3.14 -5.50
N ALA A 29 12.45 -3.39 -6.74
CA ALA A 29 11.17 -2.92 -7.25
C ALA A 29 9.98 -3.56 -6.52
N ALA A 30 10.05 -4.86 -6.21
CA ALA A 30 9.06 -5.55 -5.39
C ALA A 30 8.99 -4.99 -3.96
N LEU A 31 10.13 -4.72 -3.31
CA LEU A 31 10.14 -4.06 -2.00
C LEU A 31 9.50 -2.67 -2.05
N PHE A 32 9.79 -1.90 -3.10
CA PHE A 32 9.16 -0.60 -3.31
C PHE A 32 7.65 -0.73 -3.44
N GLY A 33 7.15 -1.63 -4.29
CA GLY A 33 5.72 -1.92 -4.44
C GLY A 33 5.04 -2.38 -3.13
N GLY A 34 5.71 -3.26 -2.38
CA GLY A 34 5.26 -3.67 -1.04
C GLY A 34 5.22 -2.50 -0.04
N GLY A 35 6.20 -1.60 -0.11
CA GLY A 35 6.24 -0.35 0.66
C GLY A 35 5.05 0.57 0.37
N ILE A 36 4.66 0.72 -0.89
CA ILE A 36 3.45 1.46 -1.28
C ILE A 36 2.22 0.84 -0.62
N ALA A 37 2.12 -0.48 -0.61
CA ALA A 37 1.00 -1.17 0.03
C ALA A 37 0.95 -0.95 1.54
N LEU A 38 2.10 -0.93 2.22
CA LEU A 38 2.22 -0.62 3.65
C LEU A 38 1.83 0.82 3.97
N ILE A 39 2.33 1.80 3.20
CA ILE A 39 1.96 3.22 3.37
C ILE A 39 0.44 3.38 3.28
N ASN A 40 -0.18 2.76 2.26
CA ASN A 40 -1.63 2.76 2.11
C ASN A 40 -2.35 2.11 3.31
N GLY A 41 -1.87 0.95 3.79
CA GLY A 41 -2.41 0.30 4.99
C GLY A 41 -2.31 1.17 6.25
N ILE A 42 -1.21 1.91 6.41
CA ILE A 42 -1.00 2.84 7.54
C ILE A 42 -1.98 4.01 7.47
N LEU A 43 -2.21 4.60 6.29
CA LEU A 43 -3.19 5.68 6.11
C LEU A 43 -4.59 5.24 6.53
N ILE A 44 -5.00 4.03 6.12
CA ILE A 44 -6.28 3.42 6.51
C ILE A 44 -6.36 3.20 8.03
N SER A 45 -5.30 2.64 8.62
CA SER A 45 -5.23 2.42 10.07
C SER A 45 -5.34 3.72 10.85
N ARG A 46 -4.64 4.78 10.43
CA ARG A 46 -4.66 6.09 11.08
C ARG A 46 -6.06 6.70 11.06
N ARG A 47 -6.77 6.59 9.93
CA ARG A 47 -8.14 7.07 9.82
C ARG A 47 -9.08 6.35 10.78
N ILE A 48 -9.02 5.02 10.83
CA ILE A 48 -9.91 4.21 11.67
C ILE A 48 -9.68 4.49 13.16
N THR A 49 -8.43 4.63 13.59
CA THR A 49 -8.12 5.05 14.97
C THR A 49 -8.63 6.46 15.27
N ARG A 50 -8.50 7.39 14.31
CA ARG A 50 -8.96 8.77 14.48
C ARG A 50 -10.48 8.88 14.59
N THR A 51 -11.22 8.11 13.79
CA THR A 51 -12.69 8.05 13.89
C THR A 51 -13.17 7.37 15.16
N ALA A 52 -12.45 6.35 15.65
CA ALA A 52 -12.81 5.67 16.91
C ALA A 52 -12.65 6.58 18.15
N ASN A 53 -11.73 7.56 18.10
CA ASN A 53 -11.45 8.47 19.21
C ASN A 53 -12.26 9.79 19.15
N MET A 54 -13.09 9.99 18.12
CA MET A 54 -13.92 11.19 18.00
C MET A 54 -15.31 10.95 18.60
N SER A 55 -15.58 11.60 19.73
CA SER A 55 -16.93 11.66 20.33
C SER A 55 -17.80 12.62 19.49
N GLN A 56 -18.74 12.06 18.73
CA GLN A 56 -19.78 12.77 17.95
C GLN A 56 -19.28 13.82 16.94
N PRO A 57 -18.62 13.42 15.84
CA PRO A 57 -18.37 14.33 14.72
C PRO A 57 -19.71 14.80 14.11
N SER A 58 -19.79 16.07 13.72
CA SER A 58 -20.95 16.52 12.94
C SER A 58 -20.98 15.79 11.58
N PRO A 59 -22.17 15.43 11.05
CA PRO A 59 -22.27 14.65 9.80
C PRO A 59 -21.48 15.26 8.63
N SER A 60 -21.41 16.60 8.55
CA SER A 60 -20.64 17.32 7.52
C SER A 60 -19.12 17.16 7.67
N GLN A 61 -18.60 17.09 8.90
CA GLN A 61 -17.17 16.86 9.14
C GLN A 61 -16.76 15.42 8.84
N GLU A 62 -17.64 14.46 9.10
CA GLU A 62 -17.41 13.05 8.80
C GLU A 62 -17.28 12.81 7.29
N VAL A 63 -18.21 13.37 6.50
CA VAL A 63 -18.19 13.28 5.03
C VAL A 63 -16.94 13.94 4.45
N ARG A 64 -16.55 15.14 4.92
CA ARG A 64 -15.34 15.82 4.45
C ARG A 64 -14.07 15.03 4.78
N SER A 65 -13.98 14.48 5.99
CA SER A 65 -12.85 13.63 6.41
C SER A 65 -12.76 12.35 5.57
N MET A 66 -13.89 11.79 5.16
CA MET A 66 -13.94 10.65 4.25
C MET A 66 -13.41 10.99 2.86
N TYR A 67 -13.85 12.11 2.27
CA TYR A 67 -13.37 12.57 0.97
C TYR A 67 -11.86 12.84 0.97
N ILE A 68 -11.36 13.54 1.97
CA ILE A 68 -9.92 13.84 2.09
C ILE A 68 -9.12 12.54 2.13
N ALA A 69 -9.55 11.55 2.91
CA ALA A 69 -8.85 10.27 3.01
C ALA A 69 -8.84 9.48 1.69
N VAL A 70 -9.94 9.52 0.93
CA VAL A 70 -10.01 8.89 -0.40
C VAL A 70 -9.03 9.56 -1.36
N ILE A 71 -9.02 10.91 -1.38
CA ILE A 71 -8.11 11.69 -2.24
C ILE A 71 -6.65 11.44 -1.85
N GLU A 72 -6.31 11.54 -0.57
CA GLU A 72 -4.95 11.33 -0.06
C GLU A 72 -4.41 9.96 -0.46
N ARG A 73 -5.22 8.91 -0.29
CA ARG A 73 -4.87 7.55 -0.70
C ARG A 73 -4.66 7.44 -2.21
N PHE A 74 -5.60 7.96 -2.99
CA PHE A 74 -5.54 7.86 -4.45
C PHE A 74 -4.31 8.59 -4.99
N VAL A 75 -4.09 9.83 -4.54
CA VAL A 75 -2.93 10.65 -4.91
C VAL A 75 -1.63 9.97 -4.48
N SER A 76 -1.57 9.43 -3.26
CA SER A 76 -0.38 8.72 -2.78
C SER A 76 -0.04 7.52 -3.68
N ILE A 77 -1.02 6.68 -3.99
CA ILE A 77 -0.81 5.50 -4.86
C ILE A 77 -0.33 5.94 -6.24
N VAL A 78 -1.01 6.93 -6.86
CA VAL A 78 -0.64 7.42 -8.20
C VAL A 78 0.78 7.97 -8.20
N VAL A 79 1.13 8.81 -7.23
CA VAL A 79 2.46 9.43 -7.12
C VAL A 79 3.53 8.36 -6.93
N PHE A 80 3.38 7.46 -5.96
CA PHE A 80 4.40 6.44 -5.72
C PHE A 80 4.51 5.44 -6.87
N LEU A 81 3.39 5.04 -7.47
CA LEU A 81 3.43 4.13 -8.61
C LEU A 81 4.12 4.80 -9.81
N ALA A 82 3.79 6.06 -10.11
CA ALA A 82 4.43 6.82 -11.18
C ALA A 82 5.95 6.96 -10.93
N LEU A 83 6.35 7.28 -9.70
CA LEU A 83 7.76 7.34 -9.30
C LEU A 83 8.47 6.00 -9.52
N GLY A 84 7.87 4.89 -9.06
CA GLY A 84 8.46 3.56 -9.25
C GLY A 84 8.55 3.17 -10.73
N MET A 85 7.52 3.45 -11.52
CA MET A 85 7.55 3.20 -12.97
C MET A 85 8.63 4.02 -13.68
N MET A 86 8.88 5.26 -13.23
CA MET A 86 9.94 6.12 -13.75
C MET A 86 11.34 5.63 -13.36
N ILE A 87 11.54 5.18 -12.11
CA ILE A 87 12.82 4.64 -11.64
C ILE A 87 13.22 3.41 -12.46
N TRP A 88 12.28 2.49 -12.71
CA TRP A 88 12.52 1.26 -13.47
C TRP A 88 12.04 1.33 -14.93
N GLN A 89 12.03 2.52 -15.54
CA GLN A 89 11.47 2.72 -16.90
C GLN A 89 12.06 1.83 -17.99
N HIS A 90 13.31 1.40 -17.83
CA HIS A 90 14.03 0.56 -18.80
C HIS A 90 13.93 -0.94 -18.50
N ASP A 91 13.41 -1.33 -17.33
CA ASP A 91 13.28 -2.72 -16.90
C ASP A 91 11.81 -3.08 -16.68
N ARG A 92 11.20 -3.65 -17.71
CA ARG A 92 9.80 -4.10 -17.67
C ARG A 92 9.58 -5.20 -16.62
N ALA A 93 10.58 -6.04 -16.35
CA ALA A 93 10.43 -7.10 -15.36
C ALA A 93 10.41 -6.50 -13.94
N ALA A 94 11.23 -5.49 -13.67
CA ALA A 94 11.20 -4.76 -12.41
C ALA A 94 9.89 -3.97 -12.23
N GLN A 95 9.37 -3.32 -13.28
CA GLN A 95 8.05 -2.68 -13.23
C GLN A 95 6.94 -3.68 -12.88
N LEU A 96 6.97 -4.87 -13.49
CA LEU A 96 6.03 -5.94 -13.15
C LEU A 96 6.19 -6.40 -11.69
N ALA A 97 7.42 -6.57 -11.21
CA ALA A 97 7.70 -6.96 -9.83
C ALA A 97 7.12 -5.96 -8.82
N LEU A 98 7.26 -4.66 -9.08
CA LEU A 98 6.64 -3.58 -8.30
C LEU A 98 5.12 -3.72 -8.25
N VAL A 99 4.47 -3.86 -9.40
CA VAL A 99 3.01 -3.96 -9.48
C VAL A 99 2.51 -5.21 -8.77
N VAL A 100 3.17 -6.36 -8.99
CA VAL A 100 2.82 -7.64 -8.34
C VAL A 100 2.91 -7.52 -6.82
N ALA A 101 3.99 -6.95 -6.29
CA ALA A 101 4.15 -6.77 -4.85
C ALA A 101 3.11 -5.81 -4.26
N PHE A 102 2.83 -4.70 -4.95
CA PHE A 102 1.79 -3.75 -4.54
C PHE A 102 0.41 -4.42 -4.51
N VAL A 103 0.02 -5.10 -5.59
CA VAL A 103 -1.27 -5.79 -5.69
C VAL A 103 -1.39 -6.89 -4.65
N GLY A 104 -0.34 -7.70 -4.45
CA GLY A 104 -0.30 -8.72 -3.40
C GLY A 104 -0.53 -8.13 -2.01
N GLY A 105 0.09 -6.98 -1.70
CA GLY A 105 -0.15 -6.25 -0.46
C GLY A 105 -1.57 -5.66 -0.35
N GLN A 106 -2.22 -5.27 -1.45
CA GLN A 106 -3.62 -4.83 -1.43
C GLN A 106 -4.60 -6.00 -1.22
N VAL A 107 -4.31 -7.17 -1.81
CA VAL A 107 -5.10 -8.38 -1.57
C VAL A 107 -5.08 -8.76 -0.09
N ALA A 108 -3.91 -8.68 0.56
CA ALA A 108 -3.79 -8.87 2.00
C ALA A 108 -4.72 -7.92 2.77
N LEU A 109 -4.75 -6.65 2.37
CA LEU A 109 -5.64 -5.66 2.99
C LEU A 109 -7.12 -5.99 2.78
N MET A 110 -7.51 -6.48 1.60
CA MET A 110 -8.90 -6.86 1.33
C MET A 110 -9.35 -8.07 2.14
N ILE A 111 -8.48 -9.07 2.29
CA ILE A 111 -8.78 -10.32 3.01
C ILE A 111 -8.80 -10.07 4.52
N PHE A 112 -7.72 -9.46 5.04
CA PHE A 112 -7.55 -9.27 6.49
C PHE A 112 -8.17 -7.98 7.00
N GLY A 113 -8.62 -7.08 6.12
CA GLY A 113 -9.30 -5.83 6.50
C GLY A 113 -10.78 -5.97 6.83
N LYS A 114 -11.38 -7.14 6.54
CA LYS A 114 -12.78 -7.47 6.87
C LYS A 114 -12.94 -8.21 8.20
N THR A 115 -11.84 -8.59 8.85
CA THR A 115 -11.79 -9.30 10.15
C THR A 115 -11.28 -8.40 11.25
#